data_AF-A0A7Y5K8B0-F1
#
_entry.id   AF-A0A7Y5K8B0-F1
#
_cell.length_a   1.000
_cell.length_b   1.000
_cell.length_c   1.000
_cell.angle_alpha   90.00
_cell.angle_beta   90.00
_cell.angle_gamma   90.00
#
_symmetry.space_group_name_H-M   'P 1'
#
loop_
_entity.id
_entity.type
_entity.pdbx_description
1 polymer ?
#
loop_
_entity_poly.entity_id
_entity_poly.type
_entity_poly.pdbx_seq_one_letter_code
_entity_poly.pdbx_strand_id
1 'polypeptide(L)'
;VSLAISNYATFSDRFEYAPGQFLPLEYYVYPAQLTTAKAAFATVPNMLRIFSERFGEYPFLKEKYGHAVFPWGGAMEHQTLTSIGSVSMSAEWVYAHELAHQWFGDLVTCENWGDIWLNEGFATYSEALYYRALNGVQGYHNYINASLGSMRSWGSDPVYRYNTDDVWYIFNRTVYDKGGWVLHTLRHVLGDSVFLKILHDYPNDPAFKFKSATTAQFRDYCEQVAGIDLDWFFQQWIYEPYFPVYQWGYALTPDQGGYSLYLEIRQTQAQVSPEYDHLYKMPIDIRVTYGDRTTQTLVVWDSLAVQSFRIPLANSPIAVSFDPDRWILREAQKIPVSAVLVNGETPRAFALMQNYPNPIVRNGTAKSNFVYTIPQTTDVELRIYDSLGREVEAFVLGKQTPGTYLVPFETKNLAAGIYLYRLRAGKNVATKKMAVVR
;
A
#
# COMPACT_ATOMS: atom_id res chain seq x y z
N VAL A 1 -12.80 28.73 -1.72
CA VAL A 1 -13.48 29.83 -2.46
C VAL A 1 -12.42 30.65 -3.16
N SER A 2 -12.58 30.95 -4.46
CA SER A 2 -11.61 31.74 -5.23
C SER A 2 -12.21 33.04 -5.75
N LEU A 3 -11.37 34.07 -5.86
CA LEU A 3 -11.65 35.31 -6.57
C LEU A 3 -10.38 35.74 -7.32
N ALA A 4 -10.44 35.72 -8.65
CA ALA A 4 -9.34 36.11 -9.52
C ALA A 4 -9.72 37.36 -10.32
N ILE A 5 -8.99 38.46 -10.12
CA ILE A 5 -9.28 39.76 -10.75
C ILE A 5 -8.02 40.26 -11.44
N SER A 6 -8.09 40.36 -12.77
CA SER A 6 -7.02 40.89 -13.61
C SER A 6 -7.57 41.30 -14.98
N ASN A 7 -6.74 41.91 -15.82
CA ASN A 7 -7.00 42.14 -17.24
C ASN A 7 -6.80 40.84 -18.06
N TYR A 8 -7.52 39.78 -17.67
CA TYR A 8 -7.41 38.47 -18.30
C TYR A 8 -7.72 38.53 -19.80
N ALA A 9 -6.87 37.88 -20.60
CA ALA A 9 -7.30 37.35 -21.87
C ALA A 9 -8.11 36.07 -21.61
N THR A 10 -9.17 35.86 -22.36
CA THR A 10 -10.04 34.69 -22.22
C THR A 10 -10.09 33.86 -23.49
N PHE A 11 -10.29 32.58 -23.32
CA PHE A 11 -10.68 31.67 -24.39
C PHE A 11 -11.50 30.52 -23.81
N SER A 12 -12.22 29.82 -24.67
CA SER A 12 -13.13 28.75 -24.27
C SER A 12 -12.95 27.52 -25.14
N ASP A 13 -13.39 26.40 -24.61
CA ASP A 13 -13.57 25.13 -25.32
C ASP A 13 -14.85 24.46 -24.80
N ARG A 14 -15.14 23.23 -25.25
CA ARG A 14 -16.24 22.43 -24.73
C ARG A 14 -15.86 20.96 -24.68
N PHE A 15 -16.38 20.26 -23.69
CA PHE A 15 -16.31 18.81 -23.62
C PHE A 15 -17.70 18.22 -23.88
N GLU A 16 -17.83 17.34 -24.88
CA GLU A 16 -19.08 16.62 -25.15
C GLU A 16 -19.12 15.35 -24.31
N TYR A 17 -19.99 15.33 -23.31
CA TYR A 17 -20.13 14.21 -22.38
C TYR A 17 -20.93 13.06 -22.99
N ALA A 18 -21.98 13.42 -23.73
CA ALA A 18 -22.83 12.53 -24.53
C ALA A 18 -23.39 13.34 -25.71
N PRO A 19 -23.94 12.70 -26.77
CA PRO A 19 -24.51 13.42 -27.90
C PRO A 19 -25.49 14.51 -27.47
N GLY A 20 -25.11 15.78 -27.68
CA GLY A 20 -25.93 16.95 -27.32
C GLY A 20 -25.82 17.42 -25.86
N GLN A 21 -25.01 16.78 -25.02
CA GLN A 21 -24.74 17.17 -23.64
C GLN A 21 -23.29 17.68 -23.53
N PHE A 22 -23.13 18.99 -23.32
CA PHE A 22 -21.82 19.65 -23.32
C PHE A 22 -21.51 20.28 -21.96
N LEU A 23 -20.25 20.16 -21.54
CA LEU A 23 -19.65 20.93 -20.46
C LEU A 23 -18.88 22.12 -21.07
N PRO A 24 -19.26 23.37 -20.76
CA PRO A 24 -18.47 24.55 -21.11
C PRO A 24 -17.10 24.53 -20.43
N LEU A 25 -16.04 24.84 -21.18
CA LEU A 25 -14.69 25.01 -20.65
C LEU A 25 -14.26 26.48 -20.78
N GLU A 26 -13.88 27.11 -19.68
CA GLU A 26 -13.54 28.54 -19.63
C GLU A 26 -12.14 28.78 -19.06
N TYR A 27 -11.33 29.59 -19.76
CA TYR A 27 -9.96 29.85 -19.37
C TYR A 27 -9.70 31.35 -19.26
N TYR A 28 -9.13 31.77 -18.13
CA TYR A 28 -8.77 33.15 -17.82
C TYR A 28 -7.26 33.22 -17.60
N VAL A 29 -6.53 33.87 -18.51
CA VAL A 29 -5.06 33.86 -18.50
C VAL A 29 -4.46 35.23 -18.73
N TYR A 30 -3.25 35.49 -18.22
CA TYR A 30 -2.60 36.77 -18.50
C TYR A 30 -2.40 36.93 -20.02
N PRO A 31 -2.63 38.13 -20.60
CA PRO A 31 -2.55 38.32 -22.06
C PRO A 31 -1.24 37.82 -22.68
N ALA A 32 -0.12 37.99 -22.00
CA ALA A 32 1.20 37.53 -22.45
C ALA A 32 1.33 35.99 -22.52
N GLN A 33 0.49 35.24 -21.81
CA GLN A 33 0.51 33.77 -21.74
C GLN A 33 -0.56 33.10 -22.60
N LEU A 34 -1.39 33.87 -23.33
CA LEU A 34 -2.55 33.34 -24.06
C LEU A 34 -2.20 32.19 -25.02
N THR A 35 -1.16 32.35 -25.82
CA THR A 35 -0.74 31.31 -26.78
C THR A 35 -0.27 30.04 -26.08
N THR A 36 0.56 30.19 -25.05
CA THR A 36 1.05 29.05 -24.25
C THR A 36 -0.08 28.34 -23.52
N ALA A 37 -1.04 29.09 -22.96
CA ALA A 37 -2.20 28.54 -22.28
C ALA A 37 -3.09 27.72 -23.21
N LYS A 38 -3.35 28.22 -24.42
CA LYS A 38 -4.14 27.48 -25.42
C LYS A 38 -3.52 26.13 -25.76
N ALA A 39 -2.20 26.09 -25.91
CA ALA A 39 -1.50 24.83 -26.16
C ALA A 39 -1.53 23.90 -24.94
N ALA A 40 -1.28 24.43 -23.74
CA ALA A 40 -1.20 23.65 -22.52
C ALA A 40 -2.57 23.06 -22.09
N PHE A 41 -3.64 23.85 -22.15
CA PHE A 41 -4.97 23.43 -21.70
C PHE A 41 -5.76 22.64 -22.74
N ALA A 42 -5.21 22.42 -23.94
CA ALA A 42 -5.82 21.56 -24.95
C ALA A 42 -5.96 20.09 -24.51
N THR A 43 -5.26 19.68 -23.44
CA THR A 43 -5.32 18.33 -22.87
C THR A 43 -6.50 18.12 -21.91
N VAL A 44 -7.12 19.20 -21.41
CA VAL A 44 -8.19 19.16 -20.40
C VAL A 44 -9.41 18.33 -20.82
N PRO A 45 -9.95 18.44 -22.06
CA PRO A 45 -11.06 17.59 -22.50
C PRO A 45 -10.74 16.09 -22.42
N ASN A 46 -9.48 15.72 -22.69
CA ASN A 46 -9.04 14.34 -22.60
C ASN A 46 -8.96 13.85 -21.15
N MET A 47 -8.47 14.70 -20.24
CA MET A 47 -8.45 14.41 -18.80
C MET A 47 -9.87 14.23 -18.23
N LEU A 48 -10.79 15.13 -18.60
CA LEU A 48 -12.21 15.04 -18.24
C LEU A 48 -12.80 13.70 -18.64
N ARG A 49 -12.56 13.27 -19.88
CA ARG A 49 -13.00 11.96 -20.35
C ARG A 49 -12.42 10.81 -19.52
N ILE A 50 -11.10 10.80 -19.31
CA ILE A 50 -10.40 9.74 -18.57
C ILE A 50 -10.95 9.62 -17.14
N PHE A 51 -11.11 10.73 -16.43
CA PHE A 51 -11.59 10.72 -15.06
C PHE A 51 -13.09 10.43 -14.98
N SER A 52 -13.89 10.96 -15.90
CA SER A 52 -15.33 10.65 -15.94
C SER A 52 -15.59 9.15 -16.17
N GLU A 53 -14.79 8.49 -17.01
CA GLU A 53 -14.85 7.04 -17.23
C GLU A 53 -14.41 6.21 -16.00
N ARG A 54 -13.74 6.82 -15.02
CA ARG A 54 -13.18 6.12 -13.84
C ARG A 54 -13.92 6.45 -12.55
N PHE A 55 -14.36 7.69 -12.39
CA PHE A 55 -14.92 8.23 -11.16
C PHE A 55 -16.42 8.57 -11.30
N GLY A 56 -17.00 8.39 -12.49
CA GLY A 56 -18.38 8.73 -12.79
C GLY A 56 -18.54 10.16 -13.31
N GLU A 57 -19.80 10.59 -13.52
CA GLU A 57 -20.13 11.89 -14.12
C GLU A 57 -19.45 13.07 -13.41
N TYR A 58 -18.90 13.99 -14.20
CA TYR A 58 -18.34 15.23 -13.68
C TYR A 58 -19.39 15.95 -12.81
N PRO A 59 -19.11 16.21 -11.52
CA PRO A 59 -20.14 16.56 -10.55
C PRO A 59 -20.84 17.89 -10.80
N PHE A 60 -20.18 18.80 -11.51
CA PHE A 60 -20.67 20.15 -11.79
C PHE A 60 -21.05 20.34 -13.27
N LEU A 61 -21.56 19.27 -13.91
CA LEU A 61 -21.85 19.24 -15.35
C LEU A 61 -22.82 20.33 -15.84
N LYS A 62 -23.67 20.85 -14.94
CA LYS A 62 -24.62 21.94 -15.23
C LYS A 62 -23.98 23.33 -15.18
N GLU A 63 -22.72 23.44 -14.79
CA GLU A 63 -21.98 24.69 -14.70
C GLU A 63 -20.92 24.74 -15.80
N LYS A 64 -19.65 24.60 -15.42
CA LYS A 64 -18.47 24.67 -16.28
C LYS A 64 -17.29 23.96 -15.61
N TYR A 65 -16.21 23.83 -16.35
CA TYR A 65 -14.87 23.60 -15.78
C TYR A 65 -13.88 24.54 -16.47
N GLY A 66 -12.68 24.67 -15.92
CA GLY A 66 -11.59 25.36 -16.59
C GLY A 66 -10.61 25.98 -15.61
N HIS A 67 -9.81 26.93 -16.07
CA HIS A 67 -8.68 27.43 -15.30
C HIS A 67 -8.64 28.96 -15.22
N ALA A 68 -8.31 29.47 -14.04
CA ALA A 68 -7.88 30.86 -13.84
C ALA A 68 -6.40 30.90 -13.49
N VAL A 69 -5.58 31.57 -14.32
CA VAL A 69 -4.14 31.68 -14.08
C VAL A 69 -3.83 32.80 -13.10
N PHE A 70 -2.92 32.55 -12.16
CA PHE A 70 -2.53 33.49 -11.11
C PHE A 70 -1.02 33.37 -10.80
N PRO A 71 -0.42 34.34 -10.09
CA PRO A 71 1.04 34.48 -10.03
C PRO A 71 1.66 33.65 -8.89
N TRP A 72 1.24 32.39 -8.74
CA TRP A 72 1.79 31.45 -7.74
C TRP A 72 2.54 30.27 -8.40
N GLY A 73 3.29 29.52 -7.58
CA GLY A 73 4.13 28.39 -7.96
C GLY A 73 3.48 27.01 -7.82
N GLY A 74 2.16 26.95 -7.67
CA GLY A 74 1.38 25.72 -7.47
C GLY A 74 0.04 25.80 -8.21
N ALA A 75 -0.98 25.17 -7.66
CA ALA A 75 -2.36 25.28 -8.11
C ALA A 75 -3.30 25.10 -6.91
N MET A 76 -4.60 25.26 -7.14
CA MET A 76 -5.64 25.05 -6.13
C MET A 76 -6.94 24.67 -6.81
N GLU A 77 -7.58 23.64 -6.29
CA GLU A 77 -8.67 22.85 -6.85
C GLU A 77 -10.05 23.53 -6.79
N HIS A 78 -10.08 24.86 -6.78
CA HIS A 78 -11.32 25.61 -6.63
C HIS A 78 -12.42 25.14 -7.59
N GLN A 79 -13.49 24.59 -7.00
CA GLN A 79 -14.65 24.03 -7.69
C GLN A 79 -15.05 24.79 -8.96
N THR A 80 -15.14 24.06 -10.08
CA THR A 80 -15.52 24.54 -11.43
C THR A 80 -14.55 25.50 -12.12
N LEU A 81 -13.55 26.06 -11.42
CA LEU A 81 -12.58 26.99 -12.01
C LEU A 81 -11.26 26.93 -11.23
N THR A 82 -10.52 25.86 -11.46
CA THR A 82 -9.22 25.60 -10.82
C THR A 82 -8.26 26.77 -11.03
N SER A 83 -7.59 27.17 -9.96
CA SER A 83 -6.56 28.22 -10.03
C SER A 83 -5.22 27.58 -10.41
N ILE A 84 -4.63 27.98 -11.53
CA ILE A 84 -3.35 27.43 -12.03
C ILE A 84 -2.24 28.48 -11.93
N GLY A 85 -1.16 28.14 -11.23
CA GLY A 85 0.01 29.01 -11.17
C GLY A 85 0.62 29.24 -12.56
N SER A 86 1.03 30.48 -12.85
CA SER A 86 1.62 30.83 -14.17
C SER A 86 2.79 29.94 -14.57
N VAL A 87 3.58 29.44 -13.62
CA VAL A 87 4.71 28.52 -13.88
C VAL A 87 4.28 27.05 -13.98
N SER A 88 3.25 26.67 -13.21
CA SER A 88 2.63 25.35 -13.20
C SER A 88 1.93 25.04 -14.53
N MET A 89 1.72 26.05 -15.37
CA MET A 89 1.18 25.86 -16.72
C MET A 89 2.05 24.96 -17.64
N SER A 90 3.29 24.69 -17.26
CA SER A 90 4.18 23.81 -18.01
C SER A 90 4.10 22.34 -17.57
N ALA A 91 3.40 22.07 -16.47
CA ALA A 91 3.35 20.76 -15.82
C ALA A 91 1.95 20.14 -15.96
N GLU A 92 1.77 19.34 -17.01
CA GLU A 92 0.48 18.72 -17.36
C GLU A 92 -0.13 17.87 -16.22
N TRP A 93 0.71 17.21 -15.42
CA TRP A 93 0.26 16.43 -14.26
C TRP A 93 -0.47 17.29 -13.22
N VAL A 94 -0.14 18.58 -13.09
CA VAL A 94 -0.83 19.49 -12.16
C VAL A 94 -2.30 19.60 -12.57
N TYR A 95 -2.61 19.75 -13.85
CA TYR A 95 -4.01 19.87 -14.27
C TYR A 95 -4.80 18.58 -14.03
N ALA A 96 -4.14 17.44 -14.18
CA ALA A 96 -4.72 16.15 -13.86
C ALA A 96 -5.00 16.03 -12.34
N HIS A 97 -4.07 16.50 -11.50
CA HIS A 97 -4.25 16.58 -10.05
C HIS A 97 -5.49 17.43 -9.69
N GLU A 98 -5.50 18.68 -10.16
CA GLU A 98 -6.55 19.64 -9.81
C GLU A 98 -7.92 19.25 -10.35
N LEU A 99 -7.96 18.62 -11.53
CA LEU A 99 -9.22 18.13 -12.07
C LEU A 99 -9.74 16.93 -11.28
N ALA A 100 -8.86 16.05 -10.78
CA ALA A 100 -9.28 14.90 -9.97
C ALA A 100 -9.97 15.34 -8.68
N HIS A 101 -9.56 16.48 -8.11
CA HIS A 101 -10.19 17.05 -6.93
C HIS A 101 -11.67 17.39 -7.09
N GLN A 102 -12.14 17.59 -8.33
CA GLN A 102 -13.55 17.81 -8.59
C GLN A 102 -14.40 16.62 -8.10
N TRP A 103 -13.85 15.40 -8.09
CA TRP A 103 -14.45 14.22 -7.44
C TRP A 103 -13.93 14.00 -6.01
N PHE A 104 -12.63 14.17 -5.77
CA PHE A 104 -11.96 13.88 -4.49
C PHE A 104 -11.42 15.16 -3.84
N GLY A 105 -12.26 15.87 -3.12
CA GLY A 105 -11.94 17.17 -2.50
C GLY A 105 -13.11 18.13 -2.54
N ASP A 106 -13.79 18.20 -3.68
CA ASP A 106 -14.98 19.04 -3.88
C ASP A 106 -16.29 18.24 -3.76
N LEU A 107 -16.46 17.17 -4.53
CA LEU A 107 -17.67 16.33 -4.48
C LEU A 107 -17.75 15.53 -3.17
N VAL A 108 -16.63 14.91 -2.79
CA VAL A 108 -16.45 14.29 -1.48
C VAL A 108 -15.22 14.92 -0.86
N THR A 109 -15.39 15.70 0.19
CA THR A 109 -14.30 16.39 0.88
C THR A 109 -13.86 15.63 2.12
N CYS A 110 -12.71 15.96 2.70
CA CYS A 110 -12.32 15.42 4.00
C CYS A 110 -13.13 16.08 5.14
N GLU A 111 -13.55 15.30 6.13
CA GLU A 111 -14.28 15.83 7.31
C GLU A 111 -13.44 16.79 8.14
N ASN A 112 -12.14 16.52 8.24
CA ASN A 112 -11.18 17.35 8.96
C ASN A 112 -9.80 17.21 8.32
N TRP A 113 -8.88 18.10 8.67
CA TRP A 113 -7.52 18.12 8.11
C TRP A 113 -6.67 16.88 8.45
N GLY A 114 -7.08 16.08 9.45
CA GLY A 114 -6.49 14.76 9.68
C GLY A 114 -6.69 13.80 8.52
N ASP A 115 -7.84 13.91 7.86
CA ASP A 115 -8.28 13.08 6.74
C ASP A 115 -7.88 13.64 5.36
N ILE A 116 -7.03 14.68 5.31
CA ILE A 116 -6.69 15.41 4.08
C ILE A 116 -6.14 14.53 2.95
N TRP A 117 -5.55 13.38 3.28
CA TRP A 117 -5.06 12.41 2.30
C TRP A 117 -6.17 11.83 1.42
N LEU A 118 -7.44 11.85 1.87
CA LEU A 118 -8.58 11.45 1.04
C LEU A 118 -8.77 12.38 -0.16
N ASN A 119 -8.32 13.63 -0.06
CA ASN A 119 -8.31 14.57 -1.17
C ASN A 119 -6.99 14.38 -1.96
N GLU A 120 -5.87 14.70 -1.31
CA GLU A 120 -4.56 14.81 -1.95
C GLU A 120 -4.02 13.46 -2.47
N GLY A 121 -4.18 12.39 -1.69
CA GLY A 121 -3.73 11.06 -2.07
C GLY A 121 -4.51 10.51 -3.26
N PHE A 122 -5.82 10.78 -3.34
CA PHE A 122 -6.64 10.42 -4.49
C PHE A 122 -6.29 11.25 -5.74
N ALA A 123 -6.06 12.56 -5.58
CA ALA A 123 -5.60 13.40 -6.67
C ALA A 123 -4.23 12.94 -7.20
N THR A 124 -3.26 12.68 -6.32
CA THR A 124 -1.95 12.12 -6.69
C THR A 124 -2.06 10.74 -7.36
N TYR A 125 -2.92 9.85 -6.87
CA TYR A 125 -3.14 8.56 -7.53
C TYR A 125 -3.77 8.72 -8.94
N SER A 126 -4.63 9.72 -9.11
CA SER A 126 -5.30 10.01 -10.38
C SER A 126 -4.33 10.48 -11.46
N GLU A 127 -3.24 11.15 -11.10
CA GLU A 127 -2.14 11.46 -12.03
C GLU A 127 -1.53 10.18 -12.62
N ALA A 128 -1.31 9.14 -11.79
CA ALA A 128 -0.82 7.86 -12.28
C ALA A 128 -1.82 7.23 -13.27
N LEU A 129 -3.13 7.30 -12.98
CA LEU A 129 -4.18 6.82 -13.88
C LEU A 129 -4.24 7.59 -15.20
N TYR A 130 -3.98 8.90 -15.16
CA TYR A 130 -3.87 9.72 -16.35
C TYR A 130 -2.71 9.23 -17.24
N TYR A 131 -1.52 9.06 -16.68
CA TYR A 131 -0.38 8.51 -17.43
C TYR A 131 -0.59 7.05 -17.87
N ARG A 132 -1.40 6.26 -17.14
CA ARG A 132 -1.84 4.95 -17.60
C ARG A 132 -2.64 5.05 -18.89
N ALA A 133 -3.56 6.01 -18.99
CA ALA A 133 -4.39 6.19 -20.17
C ALA A 133 -3.57 6.68 -21.37
N LEU A 134 -2.55 7.51 -21.15
CA LEU A 134 -1.69 8.03 -22.21
C LEU A 134 -0.64 7.04 -22.70
N ASN A 135 0.02 6.34 -21.77
CA ASN A 135 1.24 5.59 -22.05
C ASN A 135 1.18 4.13 -21.57
N GLY A 136 -0.02 3.64 -21.26
CA GLY A 136 -0.26 2.28 -20.81
C GLY A 136 0.34 1.97 -19.44
N VAL A 137 0.50 0.68 -19.16
CA VAL A 137 1.01 0.19 -17.87
C VAL A 137 2.40 0.75 -17.55
N GLN A 138 3.26 0.96 -18.55
CA GLN A 138 4.58 1.54 -18.32
C GLN A 138 4.49 3.00 -17.85
N GLY A 139 3.60 3.81 -18.42
CA GLY A 139 3.35 5.19 -17.98
C GLY A 139 2.93 5.26 -16.51
N TYR A 140 1.99 4.39 -16.14
CA TYR A 140 1.52 4.24 -14.77
C TYR A 140 2.67 3.96 -13.80
N HIS A 141 3.49 2.94 -14.09
CA HIS A 141 4.61 2.59 -13.22
C HIS A 141 5.72 3.64 -13.24
N ASN A 142 5.99 4.30 -14.37
CA ASN A 142 6.96 5.38 -14.42
C ASN A 142 6.56 6.53 -13.49
N TYR A 143 5.27 6.90 -13.51
CA TYR A 143 4.76 7.97 -12.67
C TYR A 143 4.86 7.61 -11.19
N ILE A 144 4.25 6.48 -10.79
CA ILE A 144 4.16 6.15 -9.38
C ILE A 144 5.54 5.89 -8.74
N ASN A 145 6.48 5.34 -9.51
CA ASN A 145 7.83 5.07 -9.04
C ASN A 145 8.73 6.31 -9.00
N ALA A 146 8.32 7.44 -9.57
CA ALA A 146 9.15 8.63 -9.69
C ALA A 146 9.58 9.20 -8.33
N SER A 147 8.72 9.09 -7.30
CA SER A 147 9.00 9.64 -5.97
C SER A 147 9.82 8.72 -5.05
N LEU A 148 10.01 7.45 -5.43
CA LEU A 148 10.63 6.43 -4.57
C LEU A 148 12.08 6.73 -4.18
N GLY A 149 12.83 7.45 -5.03
CA GLY A 149 14.21 7.85 -4.71
C GLY A 149 14.34 8.70 -3.44
N SER A 150 13.22 9.27 -2.97
CA SER A 150 13.15 10.12 -1.78
C SER A 150 12.25 9.57 -0.69
N MET A 151 11.77 8.33 -0.78
CA MET A 151 10.77 7.82 0.16
C MET A 151 11.19 7.83 1.63
N ARG A 152 12.48 7.71 1.94
CA ARG A 152 12.96 7.87 3.32
C ARG A 152 12.76 9.27 3.89
N SER A 153 12.71 10.31 3.05
CA SER A 153 12.53 11.69 3.51
C SER A 153 11.07 12.07 3.77
N TRP A 154 10.12 11.38 3.13
CA TRP A 154 8.69 11.67 3.28
C TRP A 154 7.89 10.50 3.88
N GLY A 155 8.46 9.31 4.02
CA GLY A 155 7.77 8.17 4.59
C GLY A 155 7.85 8.09 6.11
N SER A 156 8.54 9.02 6.80
CA SER A 156 8.74 8.96 8.25
C SER A 156 7.56 9.44 9.10
N ASP A 157 6.54 10.02 8.47
CA ASP A 157 5.30 10.45 9.14
C ASP A 157 4.12 9.53 8.77
N PRO A 158 3.09 9.44 9.63
CA PRO A 158 1.79 8.88 9.25
C PRO A 158 1.20 9.65 8.06
N VAL A 159 0.31 9.02 7.29
CA VAL A 159 -0.45 9.74 6.24
C VAL A 159 -1.54 10.60 6.88
N TYR A 160 -2.24 10.05 7.88
CA TYR A 160 -3.20 10.77 8.71
C TYR A 160 -2.51 11.87 9.52
N ARG A 161 -3.10 13.06 9.60
CA ARG A 161 -2.52 14.20 10.34
C ARG A 161 -3.09 14.32 11.74
N TYR A 162 -2.29 13.94 12.74
CA TYR A 162 -2.67 14.11 14.15
C TYR A 162 -2.52 15.56 14.64
N ASN A 163 -1.56 16.31 14.10
CA ASN A 163 -1.41 17.74 14.35
C ASN A 163 -1.90 18.50 13.12
N THR A 164 -2.92 19.32 13.28
CA THR A 164 -3.51 20.12 12.19
C THR A 164 -3.35 21.62 12.42
N ASP A 165 -2.47 22.03 13.34
CA ASP A 165 -2.19 23.44 13.63
C ASP A 165 -1.12 24.02 12.69
N ASP A 166 -0.38 23.17 11.99
CA ASP A 166 0.66 23.55 11.02
C ASP A 166 0.28 23.13 9.60
N VAL A 167 -0.01 24.12 8.75
CA VAL A 167 -0.33 23.93 7.34
C VAL A 167 0.78 23.19 6.57
N TRP A 168 2.05 23.40 6.92
CA TRP A 168 3.16 22.74 6.24
C TRP A 168 3.30 21.28 6.64
N TYR A 169 2.81 20.92 7.81
CA TYR A 169 2.71 19.53 8.22
C TYR A 169 1.50 18.84 7.56
N ILE A 170 0.37 19.55 7.46
CA ILE A 170 -0.84 19.04 6.76
C ILE A 170 -0.53 18.77 5.30
N PHE A 171 0.11 19.72 4.61
CA PHE A 171 0.37 19.64 3.18
C PHE A 171 1.86 19.40 2.91
N ASN A 172 2.25 18.13 2.97
CA ASN A 172 3.62 17.71 2.65
C ASN A 172 3.64 16.43 1.80
N ARG A 173 4.81 16.10 1.28
CA ARG A 173 5.00 14.94 0.41
C ARG A 173 4.52 13.61 0.99
N THR A 174 4.43 13.45 2.32
CA THR A 174 3.84 12.24 2.91
C THR A 174 2.37 12.11 2.52
N VAL A 175 1.57 13.16 2.66
CA VAL A 175 0.14 13.11 2.32
C VAL A 175 -0.07 12.82 0.83
N TYR A 176 0.73 13.46 -0.03
CA TYR A 176 0.62 13.33 -1.48
C TYR A 176 1.21 12.01 -1.97
N ASP A 177 2.55 11.84 -1.85
CA ASP A 177 3.26 10.69 -2.40
C ASP A 177 2.89 9.40 -1.66
N LYS A 178 2.95 9.36 -0.32
CA LYS A 178 2.56 8.15 0.42
C LYS A 178 1.06 7.91 0.27
N GLY A 179 0.21 8.92 0.32
CA GLY A 179 -1.25 8.77 0.10
C GLY A 179 -1.59 8.13 -1.25
N GLY A 180 -0.98 8.60 -2.34
CA GLY A 180 -1.14 7.98 -3.66
C GLY A 180 -0.60 6.55 -3.72
N TRP A 181 0.53 6.28 -3.07
CA TRP A 181 1.07 4.93 -2.93
C TRP A 181 0.16 4.01 -2.11
N VAL A 182 -0.50 4.50 -1.07
CA VAL A 182 -1.44 3.69 -0.27
C VAL A 182 -2.60 3.22 -1.13
N LEU A 183 -3.15 4.06 -2.01
CA LEU A 183 -4.20 3.63 -2.94
C LEU A 183 -3.69 2.59 -3.95
N HIS A 184 -2.45 2.74 -4.42
CA HIS A 184 -1.82 1.74 -5.28
C HIS A 184 -1.61 0.39 -4.58
N THR A 185 -1.14 0.41 -3.34
CA THR A 185 -0.93 -0.80 -2.56
C THR A 185 -2.27 -1.43 -2.15
N LEU A 186 -3.28 -0.64 -1.82
CA LEU A 186 -4.65 -1.10 -1.57
C LEU A 186 -5.23 -1.79 -2.80
N ARG A 187 -4.99 -1.27 -4.00
CA ARG A 187 -5.40 -1.92 -5.25
C ARG A 187 -4.86 -3.34 -5.38
N HIS A 188 -3.63 -3.59 -4.96
CA HIS A 188 -3.07 -4.94 -4.99
C HIS A 188 -3.73 -5.86 -3.95
N VAL A 189 -4.00 -5.34 -2.74
CA VAL A 189 -4.68 -6.08 -1.66
C VAL A 189 -6.10 -6.49 -2.06
N LEU A 190 -6.84 -5.59 -2.70
CA LEU A 190 -8.24 -5.81 -3.10
C LEU A 190 -8.37 -6.52 -4.46
N GLY A 191 -7.36 -6.39 -5.31
CA GLY A 191 -7.42 -6.74 -6.72
C GLY A 191 -8.12 -5.67 -7.57
N ASP A 192 -7.76 -5.63 -8.85
CA ASP A 192 -8.18 -4.59 -9.81
C ASP A 192 -9.69 -4.38 -9.87
N SER A 193 -10.48 -5.47 -9.95
CA SER A 193 -11.93 -5.36 -10.13
C SER A 193 -12.62 -4.69 -8.95
N VAL A 194 -12.23 -5.06 -7.72
CA VAL A 194 -12.83 -4.53 -6.49
C VAL A 194 -12.38 -3.08 -6.29
N PHE A 195 -11.09 -2.81 -6.45
CA PHE A 195 -10.55 -1.47 -6.28
C PHE A 195 -11.12 -0.48 -7.30
N LEU A 196 -11.19 -0.84 -8.58
CA LEU A 196 -11.77 0.05 -9.60
C LEU A 196 -13.26 0.30 -9.38
N LYS A 197 -13.99 -0.69 -8.85
CA LYS A 197 -15.38 -0.49 -8.42
C LYS A 197 -15.47 0.51 -7.28
N ILE A 198 -14.64 0.38 -6.24
CA ILE A 198 -14.60 1.34 -5.12
C ILE A 198 -14.27 2.74 -5.61
N LEU A 199 -13.26 2.88 -6.47
CA LEU A 199 -12.83 4.16 -7.01
C LEU A 199 -13.94 4.89 -7.79
N HIS A 200 -14.79 4.14 -8.47
CA HIS A 200 -15.97 4.67 -9.16
C HIS A 200 -17.13 4.94 -8.20
N ASP A 201 -17.47 3.97 -7.35
CA ASP A 201 -18.73 4.01 -6.59
C ASP A 201 -18.64 4.88 -5.34
N TYR A 202 -17.48 4.99 -4.70
CA TYR A 202 -17.27 5.81 -3.50
C TYR A 202 -17.73 7.27 -3.68
N PRO A 203 -17.24 8.04 -4.69
CA PRO A 203 -17.70 9.42 -4.89
C PRO A 203 -19.15 9.52 -5.40
N ASN A 204 -19.75 8.41 -5.86
CA ASN A 204 -21.12 8.36 -6.37
C ASN A 204 -22.13 7.83 -5.36
N ASP A 205 -21.69 7.32 -4.22
CA ASP A 205 -22.55 6.77 -3.18
C ASP A 205 -23.31 7.91 -2.46
N PRO A 206 -24.65 7.81 -2.27
CA PRO A 206 -25.42 8.82 -1.54
C PRO A 206 -24.95 9.09 -0.10
N ALA A 207 -24.20 8.17 0.50
CA ALA A 207 -23.60 8.37 1.81
C ALA A 207 -22.49 9.44 1.79
N PHE A 208 -21.76 9.58 0.68
CA PHE A 208 -20.57 10.44 0.55
C PHE A 208 -20.74 11.60 -0.41
N LYS A 209 -21.56 11.44 -1.46
CA LYS A 209 -21.74 12.44 -2.51
C LYS A 209 -22.26 13.77 -1.95
N PHE A 210 -21.56 14.88 -2.24
CA PHE A 210 -21.80 16.23 -1.72
C PHE A 210 -21.68 16.34 -0.20
N LYS A 211 -20.82 15.52 0.40
CA LYS A 211 -20.57 15.47 1.85
C LYS A 211 -19.08 15.33 2.12
N SER A 212 -18.75 15.34 3.40
CA SER A 212 -17.42 15.01 3.90
C SER A 212 -17.30 13.53 4.28
N ALA A 213 -16.07 13.03 4.29
CA ALA A 213 -15.73 11.67 4.69
C ALA A 213 -14.53 11.65 5.65
N THR A 214 -14.53 10.66 6.56
CA THR A 214 -13.36 10.31 7.38
C THR A 214 -12.63 9.10 6.81
N THR A 215 -11.36 8.94 7.17
CA THR A 215 -10.55 7.76 6.85
C THR A 215 -11.24 6.47 7.29
N ALA A 216 -11.88 6.48 8.47
CA ALA A 216 -12.60 5.33 8.99
C ALA A 216 -13.82 4.98 8.12
N GLN A 217 -14.60 5.96 7.68
CA GLN A 217 -15.73 5.70 6.79
C GLN A 217 -15.28 5.16 5.42
N PHE A 218 -14.16 5.67 4.89
CA PHE A 218 -13.60 5.14 3.64
C PHE A 218 -13.09 3.70 3.81
N ARG A 219 -12.43 3.38 4.93
CA ARG A 219 -12.09 1.99 5.28
C ARG A 219 -13.32 1.11 5.31
N ASP A 220 -14.33 1.48 6.09
CA ASP A 220 -15.55 0.68 6.28
C ASP A 220 -16.26 0.44 4.93
N TYR A 221 -16.26 1.44 4.04
CA TYR A 221 -16.76 1.29 2.67
C TYR A 221 -15.94 0.29 1.84
N CYS A 222 -14.61 0.35 1.92
CA CYS A 222 -13.74 -0.62 1.25
C CYS A 222 -13.99 -2.04 1.75
N GLU A 223 -14.11 -2.23 3.06
CA GLU A 223 -14.40 -3.52 3.69
C GLU A 223 -15.77 -4.06 3.25
N GLN A 224 -16.79 -3.20 3.22
CA GLN A 224 -18.13 -3.56 2.76
C GLN A 224 -18.12 -4.06 1.32
N VAL A 225 -17.39 -3.37 0.42
CA VAL A 225 -17.33 -3.75 -1.00
C VAL A 225 -16.44 -4.98 -1.23
N ALA A 226 -15.34 -5.10 -0.48
CA ALA A 226 -14.37 -6.18 -0.65
C ALA A 226 -14.73 -7.47 0.12
N GLY A 227 -15.54 -7.37 1.18
CA GLY A 227 -15.89 -8.49 2.05
C GLY A 227 -14.73 -9.02 2.89
N ILE A 228 -13.72 -8.19 3.16
CA ILE A 228 -12.54 -8.53 3.97
C ILE A 228 -12.23 -7.42 4.98
N ASP A 229 -11.60 -7.79 6.09
CA ASP A 229 -11.09 -6.88 7.11
C ASP A 229 -9.82 -6.15 6.61
N LEU A 230 -9.83 -4.83 6.75
CA LEU A 230 -8.79 -3.88 6.32
C LEU A 230 -8.30 -3.00 7.48
N ASP A 231 -8.77 -3.21 8.71
CA ASP A 231 -8.26 -2.53 9.91
C ASP A 231 -6.73 -2.56 9.97
N TRP A 232 -6.13 -3.73 9.77
CA TRP A 232 -4.67 -3.88 9.72
C TRP A 232 -4.01 -3.02 8.63
N PHE A 233 -4.66 -2.86 7.47
CA PHE A 233 -4.11 -2.12 6.34
C PHE A 233 -4.11 -0.63 6.66
N PHE A 234 -5.26 -0.10 7.09
CA PHE A 234 -5.38 1.32 7.40
C PHE A 234 -4.53 1.70 8.61
N GLN A 235 -4.43 0.84 9.62
CA GLN A 235 -3.51 1.03 10.73
C GLN A 235 -2.07 1.20 10.25
N GLN A 236 -1.56 0.22 9.48
CA GLN A 236 -0.16 0.19 9.05
C GLN A 236 0.21 1.23 8.00
N TRP A 237 -0.72 1.57 7.10
CA TRP A 237 -0.43 2.39 5.92
C TRP A 237 -0.87 3.84 6.06
N ILE A 238 -1.91 4.12 6.86
CA ILE A 238 -2.46 5.47 7.03
C ILE A 238 -2.11 6.05 8.40
N TYR A 239 -2.42 5.32 9.48
CA TYR A 239 -2.30 5.83 10.84
C TYR A 239 -0.88 5.74 11.40
N GLU A 240 -0.04 4.88 10.82
CA GLU A 240 1.34 4.66 11.23
C GLU A 240 2.37 5.22 10.22
N PRO A 241 3.54 5.67 10.72
CA PRO A 241 4.64 6.09 9.87
C PRO A 241 5.34 4.90 9.19
N TYR A 242 6.31 5.21 8.34
CA TYR A 242 7.20 4.27 7.65
C TYR A 242 6.52 3.37 6.61
N PHE A 243 7.27 2.39 6.13
CA PHE A 243 6.96 1.42 5.10
C PHE A 243 7.86 0.18 5.30
N PRO A 244 7.51 -1.00 4.74
CA PRO A 244 8.28 -2.21 4.95
C PRO A 244 9.67 -2.17 4.30
N VAL A 245 10.64 -2.79 4.99
CA VAL A 245 12.01 -2.98 4.49
C VAL A 245 12.33 -4.47 4.50
N TYR A 246 12.28 -5.05 3.31
CA TYR A 246 12.48 -6.47 3.09
C TYR A 246 13.95 -6.81 2.81
N GLN A 247 14.42 -7.89 3.41
CA GLN A 247 15.48 -8.71 2.83
C GLN A 247 14.86 -10.00 2.35
N TRP A 248 15.22 -10.46 1.16
CA TRP A 248 14.64 -11.68 0.60
C TRP A 248 15.69 -12.53 -0.11
N GLY A 249 15.53 -13.84 -0.08
CA GLY A 249 16.40 -14.77 -0.76
C GLY A 249 15.61 -15.98 -1.25
N TYR A 250 16.11 -16.65 -2.28
CA TYR A 250 15.51 -17.90 -2.71
C TYR A 250 16.53 -18.97 -3.14
N ALA A 251 16.13 -20.23 -3.02
CA ALA A 251 16.84 -21.39 -3.51
C ALA A 251 15.89 -22.25 -4.37
N LEU A 252 16.44 -22.85 -5.41
CA LEU A 252 15.72 -23.70 -6.36
C LEU A 252 16.32 -25.10 -6.28
N THR A 253 15.50 -26.08 -5.94
CA THR A 253 15.94 -27.47 -5.82
C THR A 253 15.07 -28.37 -6.71
N PRO A 254 15.64 -29.34 -7.43
CA PRO A 254 14.83 -30.37 -8.10
C PRO A 254 13.95 -31.12 -7.09
N ASP A 255 12.69 -31.40 -7.44
CA ASP A 255 11.73 -32.09 -6.58
C ASP A 255 10.70 -32.87 -7.41
N GLN A 256 10.60 -34.19 -7.22
CA GLN A 256 9.60 -35.08 -7.83
C GLN A 256 9.25 -34.80 -9.32
N GLY A 257 10.24 -34.64 -10.20
CA GLY A 257 10.02 -34.40 -11.64
C GLY A 257 9.75 -32.93 -12.01
N GLY A 258 9.77 -32.03 -11.03
CA GLY A 258 9.75 -30.57 -11.20
C GLY A 258 10.80 -29.91 -10.30
N TYR A 259 10.47 -28.75 -9.74
CA TYR A 259 11.33 -27.97 -8.83
C TYR A 259 10.56 -27.49 -7.61
N SER A 260 11.24 -27.31 -6.48
CA SER A 260 10.76 -26.61 -5.30
C SER A 260 11.47 -25.25 -5.19
N LEU A 261 10.70 -24.18 -5.07
CA LEU A 261 11.16 -22.84 -4.73
C LEU A 261 11.11 -22.67 -3.20
N TYR A 262 12.27 -22.51 -2.58
CA TYR A 262 12.40 -22.05 -1.21
C TYR A 262 12.60 -20.55 -1.21
N LEU A 263 11.69 -19.81 -0.59
CA LEU A 263 11.73 -18.36 -0.48
C LEU A 263 11.82 -17.98 1.00
N GLU A 264 12.77 -17.13 1.37
CA GLU A 264 12.88 -16.53 2.69
C GLU A 264 12.64 -15.02 2.54
N ILE A 265 11.76 -14.47 3.37
CA ILE A 265 11.48 -13.04 3.46
C ILE A 265 11.74 -12.63 4.90
N ARG A 266 12.44 -11.50 5.08
CA ARG A 266 12.74 -10.90 6.37
C ARG A 266 12.31 -9.46 6.36
N GLN A 267 11.49 -9.10 7.33
CA GLN A 267 11.13 -7.73 7.64
C GLN A 267 12.12 -7.22 8.68
N THR A 268 13.02 -6.31 8.31
CA THR A 268 14.09 -5.84 9.23
C THR A 268 13.73 -4.56 9.97
N GLN A 269 13.04 -3.63 9.30
CA GLN A 269 12.57 -2.34 9.83
C GLN A 269 13.58 -1.59 10.71
N ALA A 270 14.87 -1.62 10.36
CA ALA A 270 15.90 -0.96 11.14
C ALA A 270 15.71 0.57 11.25
N GLN A 271 14.87 1.16 10.40
CA GLN A 271 14.52 2.58 10.39
C GLN A 271 13.41 2.99 11.36
N VAL A 272 12.79 2.05 12.07
CA VAL A 272 11.56 2.27 12.84
C VAL A 272 11.84 2.65 14.29
N SER A 273 11.08 3.62 14.81
CA SER A 273 11.02 3.94 16.23
C SER A 273 10.48 2.75 17.05
N PRO A 274 11.07 2.38 18.21
CA PRO A 274 10.65 1.24 19.02
C PRO A 274 9.20 1.29 19.55
N GLU A 275 8.51 2.42 19.40
CA GLU A 275 7.13 2.64 19.85
C GLU A 275 6.08 1.97 18.96
N TYR A 276 6.46 1.58 17.74
CA TYR A 276 5.54 0.96 16.78
C TYR A 276 5.94 -0.49 16.46
N ASP A 277 4.94 -1.38 16.38
CA ASP A 277 5.11 -2.77 15.94
C ASP A 277 4.91 -2.89 14.42
N HIS A 278 5.95 -2.52 13.66
CA HIS A 278 5.86 -2.42 12.19
C HIS A 278 6.16 -3.74 11.45
N LEU A 279 5.43 -4.80 11.78
CA LEU A 279 5.34 -5.96 10.89
C LEU A 279 4.19 -5.78 9.91
N TYR A 280 4.51 -5.59 8.64
CA TYR A 280 3.52 -5.39 7.58
C TYR A 280 2.95 -6.72 7.15
N LYS A 281 1.62 -6.78 7.05
CA LYS A 281 0.92 -7.90 6.42
C LYS A 281 0.70 -7.54 4.96
N MET A 282 1.29 -8.28 4.02
CA MET A 282 1.14 -7.95 2.59
C MET A 282 1.06 -9.18 1.69
N PRO A 283 0.19 -9.17 0.66
CA PRO A 283 0.37 -10.03 -0.50
C PRO A 283 1.57 -9.53 -1.32
N ILE A 284 2.47 -10.44 -1.65
CA ILE A 284 3.71 -10.15 -2.38
C ILE A 284 3.75 -11.02 -3.63
N ASP A 285 3.84 -10.36 -4.78
CA ASP A 285 4.06 -11.02 -6.07
C ASP A 285 5.49 -11.57 -6.18
N ILE A 286 5.59 -12.87 -6.37
CA ILE A 286 6.83 -13.61 -6.63
C ILE A 286 6.77 -14.12 -8.06
N ARG A 287 7.51 -13.47 -8.96
CA ARG A 287 7.51 -13.83 -10.37
C ARG A 287 8.66 -14.76 -10.69
N VAL A 288 8.30 -15.95 -11.14
CA VAL A 288 9.18 -17.03 -11.57
C VAL A 288 9.29 -16.97 -13.09
N THR A 289 10.51 -17.00 -13.62
CA THR A 289 10.81 -17.05 -15.05
C THR A 289 11.37 -18.42 -15.40
N TYR A 290 10.90 -19.01 -16.49
CA TYR A 290 11.34 -20.33 -16.98
C TYR A 290 12.29 -20.22 -18.18
N GLY A 291 12.90 -21.34 -18.56
CA GLY A 291 13.89 -21.39 -19.66
C GLY A 291 13.37 -20.89 -21.02
N ASP A 292 12.06 -21.04 -21.27
CA ASP A 292 11.38 -20.55 -22.47
C ASP A 292 10.98 -19.05 -22.40
N ARG A 293 11.37 -18.36 -21.31
CA ARG A 293 11.05 -16.96 -21.00
C ARG A 293 9.59 -16.70 -20.64
N THR A 294 8.76 -17.74 -20.52
CA THR A 294 7.43 -17.58 -19.89
C THR A 294 7.60 -17.26 -18.41
N THR A 295 6.58 -16.63 -17.83
CA THR A 295 6.57 -16.28 -16.41
C THR A 295 5.31 -16.80 -15.72
N GLN A 296 5.46 -17.19 -14.46
CA GLN A 296 4.36 -17.45 -13.53
C GLN A 296 4.49 -16.48 -12.36
N THR A 297 3.42 -15.78 -12.02
CA THR A 297 3.36 -14.95 -10.80
C THR A 297 2.65 -15.73 -9.71
N LEU A 298 3.31 -15.88 -8.57
CA LEU A 298 2.80 -16.51 -7.35
C LEU A 298 2.57 -15.41 -6.32
N VAL A 299 1.48 -15.47 -5.56
CA VAL A 299 1.23 -14.53 -4.46
C VAL A 299 1.52 -15.22 -3.14
N VAL A 300 2.43 -14.66 -2.34
CA VAL A 300 2.68 -15.10 -0.96
C VAL A 300 2.24 -14.04 0.03
N TRP A 301 1.65 -14.45 1.15
CA TRP A 301 1.27 -13.53 2.22
C TRP A 301 2.34 -13.52 3.30
N ASP A 302 3.08 -12.42 3.38
CA ASP A 302 4.08 -12.18 4.42
C ASP A 302 3.48 -11.36 5.56
N SER A 303 3.77 -11.74 6.81
CA SER A 303 3.27 -11.06 8.00
C SER A 303 4.20 -11.20 9.21
N LEU A 304 5.38 -11.81 9.03
CA LEU A 304 6.30 -12.15 10.12
C LEU A 304 7.65 -11.46 9.92
N ALA A 305 8.38 -11.25 11.02
CA ALA A 305 9.75 -10.71 10.97
C ALA A 305 10.68 -11.56 10.09
N VAL A 306 10.49 -12.88 10.08
CA VAL A 306 11.12 -13.81 9.15
C VAL A 306 10.07 -14.85 8.77
N GLN A 307 9.78 -14.98 7.48
CA GLN A 307 8.86 -15.98 6.95
C GLN A 307 9.53 -16.78 5.84
N SER A 308 9.23 -18.07 5.76
CA SER A 308 9.75 -18.95 4.72
C SER A 308 8.62 -19.69 4.03
N PHE A 309 8.77 -19.87 2.72
CA PHE A 309 7.81 -20.54 1.86
C PHE A 309 8.51 -21.64 1.07
N ARG A 310 7.82 -22.76 0.88
CA ARG A 310 8.20 -23.79 -0.09
C ARG A 310 7.08 -23.94 -1.09
N ILE A 311 7.37 -23.64 -2.35
CA ILE A 311 6.38 -23.60 -3.42
C ILE A 311 6.79 -24.61 -4.50
N PRO A 312 5.97 -25.64 -4.76
CA PRO A 312 6.23 -26.57 -5.85
C PRO A 312 6.03 -25.88 -7.20
N LEU A 313 6.92 -26.16 -8.15
CA LEU A 313 6.95 -25.65 -9.51
C LEU A 313 7.00 -26.82 -10.48
N ALA A 314 6.12 -26.80 -11.49
CA ALA A 314 6.04 -27.89 -12.47
C ALA A 314 7.27 -27.96 -13.39
N ASN A 315 7.88 -26.81 -13.69
CA ASN A 315 8.98 -26.68 -14.65
C ASN A 315 10.24 -26.11 -13.99
N SER A 316 11.40 -26.31 -14.62
CA SER A 316 12.69 -25.75 -14.17
C SER A 316 12.73 -24.23 -14.30
N PRO A 317 12.76 -23.47 -13.19
CA PRO A 317 12.88 -22.02 -13.23
C PRO A 317 14.34 -21.58 -13.45
N ILE A 318 14.53 -20.41 -14.05
CA ILE A 318 15.84 -19.77 -14.28
C ILE A 318 16.02 -18.49 -13.47
N ALA A 319 14.93 -17.83 -13.06
CA ALA A 319 14.98 -16.63 -12.25
C ALA A 319 13.73 -16.51 -11.37
N VAL A 320 13.89 -15.83 -10.23
CA VAL A 320 12.79 -15.42 -9.35
C VAL A 320 12.99 -13.96 -9.00
N SER A 321 11.91 -13.18 -9.06
CA SER A 321 11.88 -11.76 -8.73
C SER A 321 10.81 -11.47 -7.68
N PHE A 322 11.13 -10.53 -6.79
CA PHE A 322 10.29 -10.13 -5.66
C PHE A 322 9.63 -8.81 -5.98
N ASP A 323 8.29 -8.81 -5.94
CA ASP A 323 7.42 -7.67 -6.21
C ASP A 323 7.91 -6.85 -7.44
N PRO A 324 8.02 -7.50 -8.61
CA PRO A 324 8.64 -6.90 -9.80
C PRO A 324 7.85 -5.71 -10.37
N ASP A 325 6.53 -5.68 -10.18
CA ASP A 325 5.65 -4.59 -10.64
C ASP A 325 5.50 -3.48 -9.59
N ARG A 326 6.14 -3.64 -8.42
CA ARG A 326 6.18 -2.69 -7.31
C ARG A 326 4.79 -2.33 -6.79
N TRP A 327 4.00 -3.35 -6.44
CA TRP A 327 2.69 -3.16 -5.82
C TRP A 327 2.77 -2.62 -4.39
N ILE A 328 3.93 -2.74 -3.76
CA ILE A 328 4.15 -2.37 -2.38
C ILE A 328 5.08 -1.16 -2.35
N LEU A 329 4.72 -0.11 -1.62
CA LEU A 329 5.68 0.92 -1.23
C LEU A 329 6.68 0.29 -0.25
N ARG A 330 7.89 -0.03 -0.72
CA ARG A 330 8.87 -0.80 0.07
C ARG A 330 10.31 -0.57 -0.35
N GLU A 331 11.22 -0.93 0.54
CA GLU A 331 12.57 -1.35 0.15
C GLU A 331 12.65 -2.86 0.07
N ALA A 332 13.40 -3.39 -0.91
CA ALA A 332 13.79 -4.78 -0.85
C ALA A 332 15.24 -4.97 -1.30
N GLN A 333 15.97 -5.77 -0.54
CA GLN A 333 17.32 -6.19 -0.86
C GLN A 333 17.35 -7.71 -1.03
N LYS A 334 17.89 -8.19 -2.16
CA LYS A 334 18.13 -9.62 -2.34
C LYS A 334 19.36 -10.03 -1.52
N ILE A 335 19.23 -11.06 -0.71
CA ILE A 335 20.28 -11.65 0.13
C ILE A 335 20.48 -13.15 -0.21
N PRO A 336 21.64 -13.73 0.11
CA PRO A 336 21.82 -15.18 0.08
C PRO A 336 20.86 -15.87 1.06
N VAL A 337 20.30 -17.01 0.68
CA VAL A 337 19.44 -17.80 1.57
C VAL A 337 20.26 -18.44 2.69
N SER A 338 19.70 -18.49 3.89
CA SER A 338 20.28 -19.23 5.01
C SER A 338 20.43 -20.72 4.67
N ALA A 339 21.59 -21.32 4.96
CA ALA A 339 21.91 -22.71 4.60
C ALA A 339 20.93 -23.76 5.17
N VAL A 340 20.13 -23.38 6.18
CA VAL A 340 19.13 -24.24 6.84
C VAL A 340 17.95 -24.57 5.91
N LEU A 341 17.63 -23.72 4.93
CA LEU A 341 16.53 -23.95 3.98
C LEU A 341 16.90 -24.92 2.84
N VAL A 342 18.19 -25.13 2.57
CA VAL A 342 18.68 -25.88 1.40
C VAL A 342 18.64 -27.41 1.58
N ASN A 343 18.44 -27.91 2.82
CA ASN A 343 18.43 -29.36 3.11
C ASN A 343 17.03 -30.01 3.15
N GLY A 344 15.99 -29.29 2.72
CA GLY A 344 15.03 -29.76 1.71
C GLY A 344 14.24 -31.07 1.83
N GLU A 345 14.07 -31.70 2.99
CA GLU A 345 12.95 -32.64 3.15
C GLU A 345 11.69 -31.90 3.60
N THR A 346 10.54 -32.16 2.95
CA THR A 346 9.25 -31.81 3.56
C THR A 346 9.22 -32.52 4.90
N PRO A 347 9.02 -31.83 6.03
CA PRO A 347 9.00 -32.51 7.30
C PRO A 347 7.96 -33.63 7.25
N ARG A 348 8.40 -34.88 7.34
CA ARG A 348 7.49 -36.04 7.28
C ARG A 348 6.62 -36.14 8.54
N ALA A 349 6.93 -35.34 9.56
CA ALA A 349 6.28 -35.33 10.84
C ALA A 349 6.10 -33.92 11.39
N PHE A 350 5.06 -33.79 12.22
CA PHE A 350 4.89 -32.65 13.10
C PHE A 350 5.96 -32.66 14.20
N ALA A 351 6.64 -31.53 14.41
CA ALA A 351 7.59 -31.38 15.50
C ALA A 351 7.59 -29.96 16.03
N LEU A 352 7.68 -29.80 17.34
CA LEU A 352 8.00 -28.53 17.99
C LEU A 352 9.42 -28.63 18.51
N MET A 353 10.31 -27.75 18.07
CA MET A 353 11.70 -27.71 18.50
C MET A 353 11.87 -26.95 19.80
N GLN A 354 13.02 -27.14 20.44
CA GLN A 354 13.41 -26.33 21.58
C GLN A 354 13.60 -24.88 21.13
N ASN A 355 13.00 -23.93 21.85
CA ASN A 355 13.16 -22.51 21.56
C ASN A 355 14.64 -22.10 21.73
N TYR A 356 15.09 -21.11 20.96
CA TYR A 356 16.46 -20.62 21.04
C TYR A 356 16.54 -19.08 20.95
N PRO A 357 17.33 -18.42 21.83
CA PRO A 357 18.07 -18.99 22.95
C PRO A 357 17.17 -19.54 24.07
N ASN A 358 17.67 -20.55 24.79
CA ASN A 358 17.09 -21.08 26.03
C ASN A 358 18.22 -21.65 26.92
N PRO A 359 18.48 -21.12 28.14
CA PRO A 359 17.73 -20.06 28.79
C PRO A 359 17.86 -18.70 28.09
N ILE A 360 16.85 -17.86 28.26
CA ILE A 360 16.79 -16.51 27.71
C ILE A 360 17.34 -15.55 28.76
N VAL A 361 18.40 -14.81 28.41
CA VAL A 361 19.05 -13.83 29.29
C VAL A 361 18.46 -12.44 29.05
N ARG A 362 18.08 -11.72 30.09
CA ARG A 362 17.36 -10.42 29.97
C ARG A 362 18.23 -9.22 29.57
N ASN A 363 19.52 -9.39 29.31
CA ASN A 363 20.42 -8.27 28.99
C ASN A 363 20.23 -7.77 27.54
N GLY A 364 19.38 -6.74 27.40
CA GLY A 364 19.37 -5.81 26.26
C GLY A 364 18.58 -6.23 25.02
N THR A 365 18.40 -7.52 24.74
CA THR A 365 17.71 -7.99 23.52
C THR A 365 16.83 -9.21 23.76
N ALA A 366 16.25 -9.35 24.95
CA ALA A 366 15.50 -10.52 25.44
C ALA A 366 14.50 -11.07 24.41
N LYS A 367 14.95 -11.98 23.53
CA LYS A 367 14.19 -12.58 22.43
C LYS A 367 14.47 -14.07 22.41
N SER A 368 13.49 -14.84 21.97
CA SER A 368 13.62 -16.27 21.68
C SER A 368 12.83 -16.61 20.44
N ASN A 369 13.19 -17.70 19.77
CA ASN A 369 12.51 -18.16 18.57
C ASN A 369 11.96 -19.55 18.79
N PHE A 370 10.69 -19.77 18.44
CA PHE A 370 10.09 -21.09 18.39
C PHE A 370 10.18 -21.62 16.98
N VAL A 371 10.75 -22.82 16.82
CA VAL A 371 10.82 -23.48 15.51
C VAL A 371 9.94 -24.71 15.55
N TYR A 372 9.16 -24.94 14.49
CA TYR A 372 8.32 -26.12 14.38
C TYR A 372 8.16 -26.57 12.94
N THR A 373 7.71 -27.80 12.76
CA THR A 373 7.40 -28.38 11.46
C THR A 373 5.96 -28.85 11.41
N ILE A 374 5.32 -28.70 10.25
CA ILE A 374 4.03 -29.31 9.95
C ILE A 374 4.14 -30.11 8.63
N PRO A 375 3.62 -31.35 8.58
CA PRO A 375 3.73 -32.23 7.41
C PRO A 375 2.60 -32.04 6.39
N GLN A 376 1.52 -31.35 6.78
CA GLN A 376 0.31 -31.16 5.99
C GLN A 376 -0.33 -29.80 6.30
N THR A 377 -1.11 -29.27 5.36
CA THR A 377 -1.80 -27.99 5.54
C THR A 377 -2.77 -28.06 6.71
N THR A 378 -2.65 -27.15 7.68
CA THR A 378 -3.47 -27.16 8.90
C THR A 378 -3.48 -25.80 9.59
N ASP A 379 -4.49 -25.55 10.43
CA ASP A 379 -4.54 -24.36 11.29
C ASP A 379 -3.57 -24.53 12.46
N VAL A 380 -2.78 -23.48 12.70
CA VAL A 380 -1.71 -23.48 13.70
C VAL A 380 -1.95 -22.38 14.74
N GLU A 381 -1.87 -22.76 16.01
CA GLU A 381 -1.83 -21.84 17.15
C GLU A 381 -0.64 -22.19 18.06
N LEU A 382 0.05 -21.17 18.57
CA LEU A 382 1.10 -21.31 19.58
C LEU A 382 0.73 -20.48 20.79
N ARG A 383 0.67 -21.10 21.98
CA ARG A 383 0.31 -20.42 23.23
C ARG A 383 1.40 -20.59 24.27
N ILE A 384 1.63 -19.56 25.07
CA ILE A 384 2.63 -19.55 26.14
C ILE A 384 1.91 -19.46 27.48
N TYR A 385 2.37 -20.24 28.45
CA TYR A 385 1.83 -20.32 29.78
C TYR A 385 2.93 -20.14 30.83
N ASP A 386 2.58 -19.55 31.97
CA ASP A 386 3.47 -19.53 33.13
C ASP A 386 3.46 -20.87 33.90
N SER A 387 4.23 -20.95 34.98
CA SER A 387 4.32 -22.16 35.82
C SER A 387 3.02 -22.53 36.55
N LEU A 388 2.04 -21.63 36.60
CA LEU A 388 0.71 -21.87 37.17
C LEU A 388 -0.32 -22.27 36.09
N GLY A 389 0.09 -22.33 34.82
CA GLY A 389 -0.78 -22.65 33.70
C GLY A 389 -1.63 -21.48 33.20
N ARG A 390 -1.33 -20.24 33.63
CA ARG A 390 -2.00 -19.04 33.12
C ARG A 390 -1.43 -18.69 31.76
N GLU A 391 -2.29 -18.39 30.79
CA GLU A 391 -1.85 -17.93 29.47
C GLU A 391 -1.17 -16.57 29.57
N VAL A 392 -0.01 -16.45 28.93
CA VAL A 392 0.85 -15.26 28.94
C VAL A 392 0.85 -14.59 27.57
N GLU A 393 0.79 -15.39 26.50
CA GLU A 393 0.83 -14.91 25.12
C GLU A 393 0.19 -15.95 24.19
N ALA A 394 -0.44 -15.50 23.11
CA ALA A 394 -1.05 -16.39 22.11
C ALA A 394 -0.81 -15.90 20.67
N PHE A 395 -0.27 -16.79 19.84
CA PHE A 395 -0.08 -16.58 18.41
C PHE A 395 -1.09 -17.43 17.63
N VAL A 396 -2.11 -16.78 17.06
CA VAL A 396 -3.05 -17.41 16.12
C VAL A 396 -2.46 -17.27 14.72
N LEU A 397 -1.68 -18.26 14.31
CA LEU A 397 -0.89 -18.23 13.07
C LEU A 397 -1.72 -18.61 11.83
N GLY A 398 -2.96 -19.06 12.04
CA GLY A 398 -3.89 -19.41 10.98
C GLY A 398 -3.46 -20.64 10.19
N LYS A 399 -3.98 -20.75 8.97
CA LYS A 399 -3.77 -21.89 8.09
C LYS A 399 -2.38 -21.84 7.43
N GLN A 400 -1.57 -22.85 7.66
CA GLN A 400 -0.20 -22.95 7.14
C GLN A 400 -0.01 -24.23 6.30
N THR A 401 0.86 -24.20 5.29
CA THR A 401 1.17 -25.33 4.39
C THR A 401 2.31 -26.20 4.93
N PRO A 402 2.62 -27.40 4.38
CA PRO A 402 3.73 -28.21 4.87
C PRO A 402 5.07 -27.44 4.88
N GLY A 403 5.80 -27.45 6.00
CA GLY A 403 7.05 -26.70 6.11
C GLY A 403 7.62 -26.60 7.51
N THR A 404 8.76 -25.93 7.60
CA THR A 404 9.41 -25.54 8.84
C THR A 404 9.17 -24.05 9.07
N TYR A 405 8.70 -23.69 10.24
CA TYR A 405 8.27 -22.35 10.61
C TYR A 405 9.08 -21.85 11.80
N LEU A 406 9.28 -20.53 11.86
CA LEU A 406 9.94 -19.84 12.94
C LEU A 406 9.00 -18.73 13.44
N VAL A 407 8.74 -18.71 14.75
CA VAL A 407 7.96 -17.67 15.43
C VAL A 407 8.89 -16.93 16.40
N PRO A 408 9.28 -15.68 16.09
CA PRO A 408 10.05 -14.87 17.03
C PRO A 408 9.17 -14.44 18.20
N PHE A 409 9.76 -14.33 19.39
CA PHE A 409 9.06 -13.96 20.61
C PHE A 409 9.89 -13.01 21.47
N GLU A 410 9.34 -11.83 21.76
CA GLU A 410 9.94 -10.87 22.68
C GLU A 410 9.62 -11.24 24.12
N THR A 411 10.67 -11.36 24.93
CA THR A 411 10.58 -11.84 26.33
C THR A 411 10.88 -10.73 27.34
N LYS A 412 11.00 -9.47 26.88
CA LYS A 412 11.37 -8.31 27.70
C LYS A 412 10.45 -8.13 28.92
N ASN A 413 9.16 -8.43 28.76
CA ASN A 413 8.15 -8.30 29.80
C ASN A 413 7.98 -9.55 30.68
N LEU A 414 8.69 -10.63 30.39
CA LEU A 414 8.64 -11.84 31.21
C LEU A 414 9.52 -11.71 32.45
N ALA A 415 8.97 -12.10 33.60
CA ALA A 415 9.74 -12.30 34.81
C ALA A 415 10.68 -13.52 34.65
N ALA A 416 11.80 -13.52 35.36
CA ALA A 416 12.66 -14.69 35.44
C ALA A 416 11.88 -15.88 36.01
N GLY A 417 11.93 -17.02 35.33
CA GLY A 417 11.08 -18.15 35.64
C GLY A 417 10.99 -19.17 34.52
N ILE A 418 10.16 -20.18 34.76
CA ILE A 418 9.89 -21.25 33.81
C ILE A 418 8.53 -21.00 33.17
N TYR A 419 8.50 -21.13 31.85
CA TYR A 419 7.29 -21.04 31.04
C TYR A 419 7.14 -22.28 30.19
N LEU A 420 5.90 -22.59 29.81
CA LEU A 420 5.55 -23.64 28.87
C LEU A 420 5.03 -23.01 27.59
N TYR A 421 5.44 -23.53 26.44
CA TYR A 421 4.87 -23.13 25.15
C TYR A 421 4.29 -24.35 24.46
N ARG A 422 3.05 -24.23 23.99
CA ARG A 422 2.25 -25.29 23.38
C ARG A 422 1.91 -24.89 21.96
N LEU A 423 2.33 -25.71 21.01
CA LEU A 423 1.93 -25.61 19.62
C LEU A 423 0.80 -26.62 19.36
N ARG A 424 -0.26 -26.15 18.70
CA ARG A 424 -1.30 -27.00 18.11
C ARG A 424 -1.33 -26.77 16.61
N ALA A 425 -1.31 -27.86 15.85
CA ALA A 425 -1.43 -27.87 14.40
C ALA A 425 -2.49 -28.90 14.01
N GLY A 426 -3.74 -28.45 13.86
CA GLY A 426 -4.91 -29.30 13.72
C GLY A 426 -5.13 -30.23 14.92
N LYS A 427 -4.92 -31.54 14.70
CA LYS A 427 -5.01 -32.57 15.75
C LYS A 427 -3.69 -32.78 16.52
N ASN A 428 -2.57 -32.30 15.98
CA ASN A 428 -1.27 -32.49 16.62
C ASN A 428 -1.04 -31.42 17.68
N VAL A 429 -0.52 -31.83 18.84
CA VAL A 429 -0.18 -30.93 19.94
C VAL A 429 1.20 -31.30 20.48
N ALA A 430 2.07 -30.32 20.66
CA ALA A 430 3.33 -30.48 21.37
C ALA A 430 3.50 -29.34 22.38
N THR A 431 4.08 -29.66 23.54
CA THR A 431 4.41 -28.67 24.57
C THR A 431 5.89 -28.80 24.93
N LYS A 432 6.57 -27.66 25.08
CA LYS A 432 7.94 -27.59 25.55
C LYS A 432 8.09 -26.50 26.61
N LYS A 433 9.26 -26.50 27.26
CA LYS A 433 9.60 -25.59 28.35
C LYS A 433 10.64 -24.59 27.90
N MET A 434 10.48 -23.33 28.29
CA MET A 434 11.52 -22.30 28.19
C MET A 434 11.83 -21.72 29.57
N ALA A 435 13.04 -21.21 29.74
CA ALA A 435 13.51 -20.58 30.96
C ALA A 435 13.95 -19.15 30.66
N VAL A 436 13.48 -18.20 31.46
CA VAL A 436 13.96 -16.81 31.46
C VAL A 436 14.82 -16.63 32.70
N VAL A 437 16.06 -16.18 32.53
CA VAL A 437 17.01 -15.93 33.62
C VAL A 437 17.41 -14.47 33.65
N ARG A 438 17.86 -14.01 34.82
CA ARG A 438 18.35 -12.64 35.00
C ARG A 438 19.66 -12.43 34.24
#